data_AF-A0AAN6V4T8-F1
#
_entry.id   AF-A0AAN6V4T8-F1
#
_cell.length_a   1.000
_cell.length_b   1.000
_cell.length_c   1.000
_cell.angle_alpha   90.00
_cell.angle_beta   90.00
_cell.angle_gamma   90.00
#
_symmetry.space_group_name_H-M   'P 1'
#
loop_
_entity.id
_entity.type
_entity.pdbx_description
1 polymer ?
#
loop_
_entity_poly.entity_id
_entity_poly.type
_entity_poly.pdbx_seq_one_letter_code
_entity_poly.pdbx_strand_id
1 'polypeptide(L)'
;MYEPRATGWVSVIINELVSFQIIATCPLLDWFVCIAYDDFDSSLLSASEALLSEPLSFFTSRLPTVTATSIAAYLGWVVFQALLYVFVPGPLHQAPRTPGGRRLFYRLNGFWAWILTLAIAAYASYAGFLDPALLAKHWTTLLATALVYSSALIGIFYIKARVAPDDKGDTLLTGHFWYDLFNGGELHPRTGQLFDWKHFNASRTGGILLWTLIDLSFAALQHQRFGSVTNSMILATGFRAIIVAEYFIYEDL
;
A
#
# COMPACT_ATOMS: atom_id res chain seq x y z
N MET A 1 5.06 19.68 5.80
CA MET A 1 4.86 18.95 7.05
C MET A 1 6.23 18.70 7.67
N TYR A 2 6.79 19.74 8.31
CA TYR A 2 7.95 19.65 9.19
C TYR A 2 7.76 20.75 10.23
N GLU A 3 7.25 20.39 11.41
CA GLU A 3 7.33 21.26 12.57
C GLU A 3 8.08 20.54 13.68
N PRO A 4 9.42 20.67 13.72
CA PRO A 4 10.23 20.14 14.81
C PRO A 4 10.12 21.04 16.06
N ARG A 5 8.95 21.62 16.34
CA ARG A 5 8.78 22.70 17.34
C ARG A 5 7.43 22.73 18.04
N ALA A 6 6.73 21.60 18.18
CA ALA A 6 5.71 21.50 19.21
C ALA A 6 6.42 21.46 20.58
N THR A 7 6.79 22.62 21.12
CA THR A 7 7.54 22.74 22.40
C THR A 7 6.61 22.75 23.62
N GLY A 8 5.30 22.93 23.41
CA GLY A 8 4.31 22.90 24.48
C GLY A 8 3.98 21.47 24.91
N TRP A 9 3.97 21.21 26.22
CA TRP A 9 3.60 19.90 26.76
C TRP A 9 2.21 19.44 26.31
N VAL A 10 1.26 20.38 26.17
CA VAL A 10 -0.09 20.10 25.66
C VAL A 10 -0.07 19.63 24.21
N SER A 11 0.72 20.26 23.32
CA SER A 11 0.76 19.86 21.91
C SER A 11 1.44 18.52 21.71
N VAL A 12 2.47 18.21 22.51
CA VAL A 12 3.10 16.88 22.54
C VAL A 12 2.07 15.80 22.91
N ILE A 13 1.28 16.01 23.96
CA ILE A 13 0.25 15.04 24.39
C ILE A 13 -0.79 14.85 23.30
N ILE A 14 -1.29 15.94 22.71
CA ILE A 14 -2.27 15.87 21.63
C ILE A 14 -1.71 15.08 20.44
N ASN A 15 -0.46 15.36 20.04
CA ASN A 15 0.19 14.66 18.94
C ASN A 15 0.35 13.15 19.22
N GLU A 16 0.77 12.76 20.41
CA GLU A 16 0.87 11.34 20.81
C GLU A 16 -0.50 10.66 20.80
N LEU A 17 -1.53 11.30 21.38
CA LEU A 17 -2.89 10.75 21.44
C LEU A 17 -3.50 10.57 20.05
N VAL A 18 -3.37 11.57 19.18
CA VAL A 18 -3.88 11.49 17.80
C VAL A 18 -3.14 10.42 17.01
N SER A 19 -1.81 10.35 17.13
CA SER A 19 -1.00 9.35 16.46
C SER A 19 -1.38 7.93 16.90
N PHE A 20 -1.52 7.72 18.21
CA PHE A 20 -2.00 6.46 18.78
C PHE A 20 -3.38 6.08 18.25
N GLN A 21 -4.33 7.02 18.27
CA GLN A 21 -5.69 6.78 17.79
C GLN A 21 -5.70 6.34 16.32
N ILE A 22 -4.96 7.03 15.44
CA ILE A 22 -4.91 6.68 14.02
C ILE A 22 -4.30 5.28 13.84
N ILE A 23 -3.16 5.00 14.48
CA ILE A 23 -2.47 3.71 14.38
C ILE A 23 -3.37 2.57 14.87
N ALA A 24 -4.09 2.77 15.98
CA ALA A 24 -4.95 1.73 16.55
C ALA A 24 -6.26 1.53 15.76
N THR A 25 -6.83 2.59 15.20
CA THR A 25 -8.15 2.54 14.55
C THR A 25 -8.09 2.17 13.07
N CYS A 26 -7.03 2.52 12.34
CA CYS A 26 -6.91 2.19 10.91
C CYS A 26 -7.01 0.67 10.61
N PRO A 27 -6.29 -0.23 11.32
CA PRO A 27 -6.43 -1.68 11.11
C PRO A 27 -7.82 -2.19 11.47
N LEU A 28 -8.45 -1.64 12.51
CA LEU A 28 -9.81 -2.03 12.91
C LEU A 28 -10.85 -1.62 11.86
N LEU A 29 -10.68 -0.45 11.25
CA LEU A 29 -11.52 0.00 10.14
C LEU A 29 -11.34 -0.90 8.91
N ASP A 30 -10.10 -1.26 8.57
CA ASP A 30 -9.81 -2.18 7.47
C ASP A 30 -10.48 -3.55 7.68
N TRP A 31 -10.36 -4.11 8.90
CA TRP A 31 -11.06 -5.34 9.26
C TRP A 31 -12.58 -5.20 9.21
N PHE A 32 -13.12 -4.09 9.70
CA PHE A 32 -14.56 -3.84 9.62
C PHE A 32 -15.06 -3.83 8.17
N VAL A 33 -14.34 -3.17 7.26
CA VAL A 33 -14.68 -3.15 5.83
C VAL A 33 -14.55 -4.54 5.21
N CYS A 34 -13.53 -5.32 5.57
CA CYS A 34 -13.39 -6.71 5.10
C CYS A 34 -14.54 -7.60 5.58
N ILE A 35 -14.93 -7.48 6.85
CA ILE A 35 -16.07 -8.22 7.42
C ILE A 35 -17.36 -7.82 6.74
N ALA A 36 -17.58 -6.51 6.52
CA ALA A 36 -18.75 -6.03 5.80
C ALA A 36 -18.81 -6.60 4.37
N TYR A 37 -17.65 -6.70 3.70
CA TYR A 37 -17.54 -7.25 2.35
C TYR A 37 -17.84 -8.75 2.30
N ASP A 38 -17.28 -9.56 3.22
CA ASP A 38 -17.41 -11.02 3.20
C ASP A 38 -18.75 -11.52 3.79
N ASP A 39 -19.23 -10.91 4.88
CA ASP A 39 -20.36 -11.45 5.67
C ASP A 39 -21.67 -10.66 5.52
N PHE A 40 -21.63 -9.44 4.98
CA PHE A 40 -22.78 -8.52 4.94
C PHE A 40 -23.06 -7.94 3.55
N ASP A 41 -22.65 -8.61 2.47
CA ASP A 41 -22.87 -8.16 1.08
C ASP A 41 -22.41 -6.70 0.84
N SER A 42 -21.32 -6.29 1.51
CA SER A 42 -20.81 -4.90 1.52
C SER A 42 -21.76 -3.85 2.13
N SER A 43 -22.77 -4.27 2.90
CA SER A 43 -23.65 -3.36 3.66
C SER A 43 -22.98 -2.88 4.95
N LEU A 44 -22.53 -1.62 4.93
CA LEU A 44 -21.95 -0.97 6.11
C LEU A 44 -22.97 -0.81 7.25
N LEU A 45 -24.26 -0.64 6.93
CA LEU A 45 -25.31 -0.50 7.94
C LEU A 45 -25.49 -1.80 8.71
N SER A 46 -25.68 -2.91 8.00
CA SER A 46 -25.88 -4.23 8.61
C SER A 46 -24.65 -4.68 9.41
N ALA A 47 -23.45 -4.41 8.88
CA ALA A 47 -22.21 -4.65 9.62
C ALA A 47 -22.11 -3.78 10.89
N SER A 48 -22.57 -2.52 10.84
CA SER A 48 -22.58 -1.63 12.02
C SER A 48 -23.58 -2.09 13.08
N GLU A 49 -24.77 -2.55 12.68
CA GLU A 49 -25.77 -3.12 13.59
C GLU A 49 -25.23 -4.39 14.29
N ALA A 50 -24.54 -5.25 13.53
CA ALA A 50 -23.87 -6.41 14.10
C ALA A 50 -22.72 -6.02 15.06
N LEU A 51 -21.91 -5.04 14.70
CA LEU A 51 -20.83 -4.53 15.56
C LEU A 51 -21.39 -3.96 16.88
N LEU A 52 -22.51 -3.24 16.85
CA LEU A 52 -23.13 -2.68 18.05
C LEU A 52 -23.78 -3.75 18.94
N SER A 53 -24.31 -4.81 18.35
CA SER A 53 -24.94 -5.90 19.11
C SER A 53 -23.91 -6.85 19.72
N GLU A 54 -22.78 -7.08 19.05
CA GLU A 54 -21.82 -8.11 19.44
C GLU A 54 -20.34 -7.71 19.24
N PRO A 55 -19.85 -6.61 19.85
CA PRO A 55 -18.60 -5.95 19.44
C PRO A 55 -17.34 -6.82 19.53
N LEU A 56 -17.23 -7.68 20.54
CA LEU A 56 -16.06 -8.54 20.72
C LEU A 56 -16.09 -9.77 19.79
N SER A 57 -17.25 -10.43 19.67
CA SER A 57 -17.41 -11.57 18.76
C SER A 57 -17.40 -11.12 17.30
N PHE A 58 -17.84 -9.90 17.00
CA PHE A 58 -17.82 -9.31 15.67
C PHE A 58 -16.47 -9.47 15.00
N PHE A 59 -15.40 -9.01 15.66
CA PHE A 59 -14.05 -9.15 15.14
C PHE A 59 -13.52 -10.58 15.33
N THR A 60 -13.53 -11.12 16.55
CA THR A 60 -12.82 -12.37 16.86
C THR A 60 -13.29 -13.59 16.05
N SER A 61 -14.56 -13.63 15.66
CA SER A 61 -15.10 -14.73 14.85
C SER A 61 -14.93 -14.56 13.33
N ARG A 62 -14.65 -13.33 12.86
CA ARG A 62 -14.63 -12.95 11.43
C ARG A 62 -13.32 -12.32 10.99
N LEU A 63 -12.23 -12.53 11.73
CA LEU A 63 -10.93 -11.96 11.39
C LEU A 63 -10.47 -12.48 10.01
N PRO A 64 -10.03 -11.58 9.11
CA PRO A 64 -9.41 -11.98 7.85
C PRO A 64 -8.24 -12.94 8.10
N THR A 65 -8.25 -14.09 7.43
CA THR A 65 -7.23 -15.11 7.63
C THR A 65 -6.02 -14.85 6.73
N VAL A 66 -4.83 -14.91 7.32
CA VAL A 66 -3.57 -14.89 6.58
C VAL A 66 -3.19 -16.34 6.25
N THR A 67 -2.97 -16.63 4.98
CA THR A 67 -2.61 -17.97 4.51
C THR A 67 -1.16 -18.01 4.03
N ALA A 68 -0.53 -19.18 4.06
CA ALA A 68 0.82 -19.34 3.51
C ALA A 68 0.87 -18.97 2.00
N THR A 69 -0.20 -19.30 1.28
CA THR A 69 -0.35 -18.96 -0.14
C THR A 69 -0.45 -17.46 -0.37
N SER A 70 -1.23 -16.73 0.44
CA SER A 70 -1.35 -15.27 0.32
C SER A 70 -0.03 -14.57 0.66
N ILE A 71 0.69 -15.05 1.68
CA ILE A 71 2.05 -14.58 2.01
C ILE A 71 2.99 -14.80 0.83
N ALA A 72 3.04 -16.02 0.29
CA ALA A 72 3.93 -16.34 -0.83
C ALA A 72 3.59 -15.51 -2.08
N ALA A 73 2.30 -15.31 -2.38
CA ALA A 73 1.84 -14.49 -3.49
C ALA A 73 2.23 -13.02 -3.31
N TYR A 74 2.00 -12.45 -2.13
CA TYR A 74 2.32 -11.05 -1.85
C TYR A 74 3.84 -10.80 -1.82
N LEU A 75 4.62 -11.71 -1.24
CA LEU A 75 6.09 -11.63 -1.29
C LEU A 75 6.62 -11.79 -2.71
N GLY A 76 6.07 -12.73 -3.49
CA GLY A 76 6.38 -12.88 -4.91
C GLY A 76 6.10 -11.60 -5.69
N TRP A 77 4.97 -10.94 -5.42
CA TRP A 77 4.63 -9.63 -5.97
C TRP A 77 5.63 -8.54 -5.58
N VAL A 78 5.99 -8.44 -4.30
CA VAL A 78 6.99 -7.47 -3.80
C VAL A 78 8.34 -7.68 -4.48
N VAL A 79 8.81 -8.93 -4.59
CA VAL A 79 10.06 -9.27 -5.27
C VAL A 79 9.98 -8.94 -6.75
N PHE A 80 8.90 -9.33 -7.43
CA PHE A 80 8.70 -9.03 -8.85
C PHE A 80 8.75 -7.51 -9.12
N GLN A 81 8.03 -6.72 -8.33
CA GLN A 81 8.05 -5.27 -8.45
C GLN A 81 9.42 -4.68 -8.11
N ALA A 82 10.13 -5.22 -7.12
CA ALA A 82 11.49 -4.79 -6.79
C ALA A 82 12.48 -5.07 -7.94
N LEU A 83 12.35 -6.22 -8.61
CA LEU A 83 13.12 -6.54 -9.80
C LEU A 83 12.84 -5.54 -10.92
N LEU A 84 11.57 -5.21 -11.19
CA LEU A 84 11.24 -4.20 -12.19
C LEU A 84 11.80 -2.82 -11.81
N TYR A 85 11.64 -2.43 -10.55
CA TYR A 85 12.12 -1.15 -10.03
C TYR A 85 13.65 -0.99 -10.21
N VAL A 86 14.41 -2.07 -10.01
CA VAL A 86 15.87 -2.05 -10.15
C VAL A 86 16.31 -2.19 -11.62
N PHE A 87 15.73 -3.11 -12.38
CA PHE A 87 16.28 -3.55 -13.66
C PHE A 87 15.65 -2.88 -14.89
N VAL A 88 14.41 -2.37 -14.80
CA VAL A 88 13.81 -1.68 -15.95
C VAL A 88 14.56 -0.38 -16.20
N PRO A 89 15.03 -0.14 -17.43
CA PRO A 89 15.73 1.10 -17.76
C PRO A 89 14.78 2.29 -17.65
N GLY A 90 15.31 3.41 -17.20
CA GLY A 90 14.57 4.67 -17.10
C GLY A 90 15.53 5.83 -16.87
N PRO A 91 15.12 7.07 -17.18
CA PRO A 91 15.92 8.25 -16.91
C PRO A 91 16.21 8.38 -15.41
N LEU A 92 17.41 8.86 -15.09
CA LEU A 92 17.75 9.26 -13.73
C LEU A 92 17.29 10.70 -13.52
N HIS A 93 16.35 10.88 -12.61
CA HIS A 93 15.84 12.17 -12.20
C HIS A 93 16.51 12.61 -10.90
N GLN A 94 16.90 13.88 -10.83
CA GLN A 94 17.48 14.48 -9.64
C GLN A 94 16.40 15.21 -8.84
N ALA A 95 16.04 14.66 -7.68
CA ALA A 95 15.03 15.25 -6.82
C ALA A 95 15.50 16.56 -6.17
N PRO A 96 14.55 17.38 -5.67
CA PRO A 96 14.85 18.56 -4.86
C PRO A 96 15.76 18.25 -3.67
N ARG A 97 16.45 19.29 -3.18
CA ARG A 97 17.30 19.16 -1.98
C ARG A 97 16.43 18.83 -0.78
N THR A 98 16.84 17.81 -0.03
CA THR A 98 16.23 17.47 1.26
C THR A 98 16.57 18.54 2.31
N PRO A 99 15.85 18.60 3.45
CA PRO A 99 16.18 19.48 4.56
C PRO A 99 17.62 19.28 5.08
N GLY A 100 18.14 18.06 5.06
CA GLY A 100 19.53 17.72 5.36
C GLY A 100 20.53 18.11 4.27
N GLY A 101 20.07 18.68 3.15
CA GLY A 101 20.90 19.20 2.05
C GLY A 101 21.29 18.16 1.00
N ARG A 102 20.85 16.91 1.12
CA ARG A 102 21.14 15.85 0.14
C ARG A 102 20.35 16.08 -1.15
N ARG A 103 20.93 15.69 -2.28
CA ARG A 103 20.20 15.54 -3.55
C ARG A 103 20.12 14.07 -3.90
N LEU A 104 18.90 13.57 -3.98
CA LEU A 104 18.64 12.16 -4.22
C LEU A 104 18.36 11.92 -5.70
N PHE A 105 18.87 10.81 -6.22
CA PHE A 105 18.56 10.35 -7.56
C PHE A 105 17.51 9.25 -7.50
N TYR A 106 16.60 9.28 -8.49
CA TYR A 106 15.55 8.29 -8.69
C TYR A 106 15.59 7.82 -10.13
N ARG A 107 15.44 6.51 -10.34
CA ARG A 107 15.22 5.95 -11.68
C ARG A 107 13.73 5.93 -11.95
N LEU A 108 13.29 6.79 -12.87
CA LEU A 108 11.88 6.90 -13.22
C LEU A 108 11.56 5.88 -14.30
N ASN A 109 11.21 4.67 -13.85
CA ASN A 109 10.77 3.58 -14.71
C ASN A 109 9.31 3.18 -14.39
N GLY A 110 8.56 4.08 -13.78
CA GLY A 110 7.15 3.96 -13.39
C GLY A 110 6.30 3.30 -14.44
N PHE A 111 6.20 4.03 -15.55
CA PHE A 111 5.37 3.73 -16.69
C PHE A 111 5.72 2.39 -17.37
N TRP A 112 7.00 2.14 -17.64
CA TRP A 112 7.43 0.90 -18.28
C TRP A 112 7.20 -0.33 -17.41
N ALA A 113 7.44 -0.23 -16.11
CA ALA A 113 7.14 -1.32 -15.19
C ALA A 113 5.64 -1.58 -15.06
N TRP A 114 4.78 -0.55 -15.14
CA TRP A 114 3.32 -0.73 -15.20
C TRP A 114 2.90 -1.46 -16.48
N ILE A 115 3.37 -1.03 -17.66
CA ILE A 115 3.08 -1.70 -18.93
C ILE A 115 3.55 -3.15 -18.91
N LEU A 116 4.79 -3.42 -18.47
CA LEU A 116 5.34 -4.77 -18.38
C LEU A 116 4.52 -5.65 -17.44
N THR A 117 4.12 -5.11 -16.29
CA THR A 117 3.28 -5.82 -15.33
C THR A 117 1.94 -6.21 -15.96
N LEU A 118 1.25 -5.27 -16.63
CA LEU A 118 -0.02 -5.55 -17.31
C LEU A 118 0.15 -6.56 -18.44
N ALA A 119 1.20 -6.42 -19.27
CA ALA A 119 1.47 -7.32 -20.37
C ALA A 119 1.74 -8.75 -19.88
N ILE A 120 2.54 -8.90 -18.82
CA ILE A 120 2.83 -10.20 -18.20
C ILE A 120 1.57 -10.81 -17.61
N ALA A 121 0.76 -10.03 -16.88
CA ALA A 121 -0.49 -10.52 -16.29
C ALA A 121 -1.51 -10.94 -17.37
N ALA A 122 -1.65 -10.14 -18.44
CA ALA A 122 -2.53 -10.43 -19.56
C ALA A 122 -2.07 -11.69 -20.31
N TYR A 123 -0.77 -11.82 -20.60
CA TYR A 123 -0.21 -13.01 -21.24
C TYR A 123 -0.37 -14.27 -20.37
N ALA A 124 -0.04 -14.19 -19.09
CA ALA A 124 -0.22 -15.31 -18.16
C ALA A 124 -1.67 -15.74 -18.05
N SER A 125 -2.61 -14.78 -18.10
CA SER A 125 -4.05 -15.07 -18.11
C SER A 125 -4.50 -15.71 -19.42
N TYR A 126 -4.04 -15.19 -20.56
CA TYR A 126 -4.34 -15.74 -21.88
C TYR A 126 -3.78 -17.17 -22.06
N ALA A 127 -2.58 -17.43 -21.56
CA ALA A 127 -1.93 -18.74 -21.59
C ALA A 127 -2.50 -19.74 -20.56
N GLY A 128 -3.43 -19.30 -19.69
CA GLY A 128 -4.05 -20.14 -18.67
C GLY A 128 -3.17 -20.44 -17.45
N PHE A 129 -2.04 -19.76 -17.29
CA PHE A 129 -1.17 -19.89 -16.10
C PHE A 129 -1.71 -19.11 -14.89
N LEU A 130 -2.47 -18.06 -15.14
CA LEU A 130 -3.01 -17.17 -14.12
C LEU A 130 -4.53 -17.03 -14.31
N ASP A 131 -5.29 -17.19 -13.24
CA ASP A 131 -6.71 -16.80 -13.27
C ASP A 131 -6.79 -15.25 -13.27
N PRO A 132 -7.40 -14.62 -14.27
CA PRO A 132 -7.54 -13.15 -14.27
C PRO A 132 -8.31 -12.64 -13.04
N ALA A 133 -9.18 -13.46 -12.43
CA ALA A 133 -9.92 -13.11 -11.21
C ALA A 133 -9.18 -13.44 -9.90
N LEU A 134 -7.89 -13.83 -9.94
CA LEU A 134 -7.14 -14.28 -8.76
C LEU A 134 -7.18 -13.29 -7.60
N LEU A 135 -6.92 -12.01 -7.85
CA LEU A 135 -6.89 -10.99 -6.80
C LEU A 135 -8.26 -10.82 -6.16
N ALA A 136 -9.32 -10.77 -6.98
CA ALA A 136 -10.68 -10.60 -6.49
C ALA A 136 -11.18 -11.82 -5.71
N LYS A 137 -10.77 -13.04 -6.09
CA LYS A 137 -11.13 -14.28 -5.38
C LYS A 137 -10.44 -14.42 -4.02
N HIS A 138 -9.25 -13.86 -3.86
CA HIS A 138 -8.46 -13.94 -2.62
C HIS A 138 -8.36 -12.60 -1.89
N TRP A 139 -9.26 -11.67 -2.19
CA TRP A 139 -9.18 -10.26 -1.80
C TRP A 139 -8.92 -10.05 -0.30
N THR A 140 -9.76 -10.61 0.57
CA THR A 140 -9.65 -10.39 2.02
C THR A 140 -8.40 -11.03 2.63
N THR A 141 -7.99 -12.21 2.14
CA THR A 141 -6.73 -12.84 2.56
C THR A 141 -5.49 -12.05 2.12
N LEU A 142 -5.54 -11.42 0.94
CA LEU A 142 -4.47 -10.57 0.43
C LEU A 142 -4.39 -9.24 1.19
N LEU A 143 -5.53 -8.62 1.52
CA LEU A 143 -5.59 -7.43 2.37
C LEU A 143 -5.01 -7.70 3.77
N ALA A 144 -5.40 -8.81 4.40
CA ALA A 144 -4.83 -9.23 5.68
C ALA A 144 -3.30 -9.41 5.61
N THR A 145 -2.82 -9.99 4.52
CA THR A 145 -1.38 -10.17 4.27
C THR A 145 -0.66 -8.83 4.05
N ALA A 146 -1.28 -7.90 3.31
CA ALA A 146 -0.75 -6.56 3.09
C ALA A 146 -0.68 -5.74 4.39
N LEU A 147 -1.64 -5.92 5.30
CA LEU A 147 -1.60 -5.32 6.63
C LEU A 147 -0.40 -5.83 7.44
N VAL A 148 -0.20 -7.16 7.48
CA VAL A 148 0.97 -7.77 8.15
C VAL A 148 2.28 -7.26 7.55
N TYR A 149 2.37 -7.20 6.21
CA TYR A 149 3.53 -6.65 5.52
C TYR A 149 3.80 -5.19 5.91
N SER A 150 2.75 -4.35 5.93
CA SER A 150 2.85 -2.94 6.28
C SER A 150 3.27 -2.75 7.74
N SER A 151 2.71 -3.52 8.68
CA SER A 151 3.12 -3.51 10.08
C SER A 151 4.58 -3.94 10.26
N ALA A 152 5.04 -4.94 9.51
CA ALA A 152 6.44 -5.35 9.52
C ALA A 152 7.36 -4.23 9.02
N LEU A 153 7.02 -3.55 7.92
CA LEU A 153 7.80 -2.41 7.41
C LEU A 153 7.85 -1.24 8.40
N ILE A 154 6.73 -0.91 9.05
CA ILE A 154 6.69 0.12 10.09
C ILE A 154 7.71 -0.20 11.19
N GLY A 155 7.71 -1.44 11.70
CA GLY A 155 8.67 -1.87 12.72
C GLY A 155 10.12 -1.82 12.24
N ILE A 156 10.40 -2.30 11.02
CA ILE A 156 11.74 -2.28 10.42
C ILE A 156 12.26 -0.85 10.29
N PHE A 157 11.48 0.06 9.71
CA PHE A 157 11.94 1.44 9.50
C PHE A 157 11.97 2.27 10.78
N TYR A 158 11.11 1.96 11.75
CA TYR A 158 11.18 2.57 13.08
C TYR A 158 12.50 2.23 13.79
N ILE A 159 12.95 0.98 13.68
CA ILE A 159 14.24 0.52 14.24
C ILE A 159 15.41 1.08 13.41
N LYS A 160 15.35 0.98 12.08
CA LYS A 160 16.41 1.46 11.16
C LYS A 160 16.74 2.93 11.43
N ALA A 161 15.73 3.79 11.55
CA ALA A 161 15.92 5.21 11.81
C ALA A 161 16.72 5.51 13.09
N ARG A 162 16.70 4.61 14.08
CA ARG A 162 17.39 4.77 15.38
C ARG A 162 18.76 4.14 15.40
N VAL A 163 18.96 3.03 14.70
CA VAL A 163 20.18 2.22 14.77
C VAL A 163 21.15 2.58 13.65
N ALA A 164 20.64 2.74 12.43
CA ALA A 164 21.44 2.96 11.22
C ALA A 164 20.70 3.85 10.22
N PRO A 165 20.44 5.12 10.55
CA PRO A 165 19.83 6.06 9.62
C PRO A 165 20.76 6.34 8.44
N ASP A 166 20.19 6.55 7.25
CA ASP A 166 20.95 6.83 6.03
C ASP A 166 21.63 8.20 6.07
N ASP A 167 20.99 9.17 6.73
CA ASP A 167 21.53 10.50 6.98
C ASP A 167 20.88 11.14 8.19
N LYS A 168 21.71 11.73 9.07
CA LYS A 168 21.22 12.34 10.30
C LYS A 168 20.44 13.64 10.06
N GLY A 169 20.75 14.39 9.00
CA GLY A 169 20.06 15.63 8.66
C GLY A 169 18.65 15.41 8.12
N ASP A 170 18.39 14.22 7.57
CA ASP A 170 17.07 13.78 7.07
C ASP A 170 16.35 12.80 8.01
N THR A 171 16.87 12.60 9.23
CA THR A 171 16.25 11.77 10.27
C THR A 171 15.56 12.67 11.28
N LEU A 172 14.23 12.53 11.38
CA LEU A 172 13.32 13.47 12.03
C LEU A 172 12.66 12.86 13.27
N LEU A 173 13.47 12.31 14.18
CA LEU A 173 12.97 11.70 15.41
C LEU A 173 12.74 12.75 16.49
N THR A 174 11.55 12.73 17.10
CA THR A 174 11.17 13.63 18.19
C THR A 174 11.42 13.04 19.58
N GLY A 175 11.57 11.71 19.67
CA GLY A 175 11.70 11.00 20.94
C GLY A 175 10.35 10.58 21.55
N HIS A 176 9.23 10.92 20.91
CA HIS A 176 7.89 10.51 21.31
C HIS A 176 7.44 9.30 20.49
N PHE A 177 6.99 8.25 21.19
CA PHE A 177 6.86 6.92 20.59
C PHE A 177 5.80 6.87 19.50
N TRP A 178 4.56 7.28 19.80
CA TRP A 178 3.44 7.15 18.86
C TRP A 178 3.59 8.08 17.66
N TYR A 179 4.07 9.29 17.90
CA TYR A 179 4.31 10.30 16.88
C TYR A 179 5.42 9.90 15.92
N ASP A 180 6.54 9.39 16.43
CA ASP A 180 7.65 8.90 15.59
C ASP A 180 7.25 7.63 14.84
N LEU A 181 6.38 6.79 15.42
CA LEU A 181 5.85 5.59 14.75
C LEU A 181 4.90 5.97 13.59
N PHE A 182 4.06 6.99 13.79
CA PHE A 182 3.11 7.46 12.79
C PHE A 182 3.78 8.21 11.63
N ASN A 183 4.67 9.16 11.92
CA ASN A 183 5.34 9.97 10.89
C ASN A 183 6.52 9.24 10.23
N GLY A 184 7.05 8.22 10.89
CA GLY A 184 8.32 7.60 10.52
C GLY A 184 9.53 8.43 10.93
N GLY A 185 10.70 7.80 10.98
CA GLY A 185 11.93 8.47 11.39
C GLY A 185 12.76 9.04 10.25
N GLU A 186 12.89 8.33 9.12
CA GLU A 186 13.71 8.77 7.98
C GLU A 186 12.82 9.33 6.87
N LEU A 187 13.20 10.48 6.30
CA LEU A 187 12.45 11.08 5.19
C LEU A 187 12.49 10.20 3.92
N HIS A 188 13.64 9.55 3.69
CA HIS A 188 13.96 8.74 2.51
C HIS A 188 14.77 7.50 2.91
N PRO A 189 14.13 6.46 3.48
CA PRO A 189 14.82 5.23 3.84
C PRO A 189 15.22 4.45 2.58
N ARG A 190 16.51 4.16 2.42
CA ARG A 190 17.10 3.55 1.23
C ARG A 190 17.82 2.24 1.51
N THR A 191 17.98 1.48 0.43
CA THR A 191 18.95 0.38 0.34
C THR A 191 19.85 0.63 -0.86
N GLY A 192 21.13 0.90 -0.60
CA GLY A 192 22.04 1.41 -1.63
C GLY A 192 21.66 2.84 -2.07
N GLN A 193 22.04 3.22 -3.29
CA GLN A 193 21.89 4.60 -3.75
C GLN A 193 20.55 4.90 -4.42
N LEU A 194 19.94 3.92 -5.09
CA LEU A 194 18.77 4.12 -5.96
C LEU A 194 17.47 3.51 -5.42
N PHE A 195 17.55 2.55 -4.50
CA PHE A 195 16.34 1.91 -3.98
C PHE A 195 15.80 2.69 -2.78
N ASP A 196 14.70 3.43 -3.00
CA ASP A 196 14.01 4.20 -1.99
C ASP A 196 12.71 3.50 -1.60
N TRP A 197 12.64 3.03 -0.35
CA TRP A 197 11.52 2.23 0.13
C TRP A 197 10.22 3.01 0.21
N LYS A 198 10.28 4.32 0.45
CA LYS A 198 9.09 5.17 0.48
C LYS A 198 8.53 5.30 -0.93
N HIS A 199 9.37 5.62 -1.91
CA HIS A 199 8.94 5.70 -3.30
C HIS A 199 8.48 4.35 -3.84
N PHE A 200 9.23 3.27 -3.57
CA PHE A 200 8.90 1.91 -4.00
C PHE A 200 7.53 1.44 -3.49
N ASN A 201 7.24 1.59 -2.19
CA ASN A 201 5.94 1.16 -1.66
C ASN A 201 4.78 2.05 -2.13
N ALA A 202 5.03 3.36 -2.29
CA ALA A 202 4.01 4.31 -2.74
C ALA A 202 3.60 4.13 -4.21
N SER A 203 4.53 3.75 -5.09
CA SER A 203 4.24 3.59 -6.52
C SER A 203 4.06 2.15 -6.98
N ARG A 204 4.70 1.17 -6.32
CA ARG A 204 4.76 -0.23 -6.78
C ARG A 204 3.87 -1.19 -5.98
N THR A 205 4.32 -1.61 -4.79
CA THR A 205 3.83 -2.83 -4.12
C THR A 205 2.43 -2.69 -3.53
N GLY A 206 2.15 -1.61 -2.82
CA GLY A 206 0.80 -1.20 -2.39
C GLY A 206 0.31 0.06 -3.11
N GLY A 207 1.08 0.51 -4.10
CA GLY A 207 0.90 1.78 -4.78
C GLY A 207 -0.09 1.75 -5.94
N ILE A 208 -0.15 2.89 -6.63
CA ILE A 208 -1.05 3.14 -7.75
C ILE A 208 -0.92 2.13 -8.89
N LEU A 209 0.26 1.50 -9.08
CA LEU A 209 0.47 0.44 -10.07
C LEU A 209 -0.48 -0.75 -9.88
N LEU A 210 -0.68 -1.18 -8.63
CA LEU A 210 -1.48 -2.37 -8.31
C LEU A 210 -2.98 -2.13 -8.59
N TRP A 211 -3.44 -0.88 -8.53
CA TRP A 211 -4.86 -0.53 -8.66
C TRP A 211 -5.47 -1.02 -9.97
N THR A 212 -4.73 -0.92 -11.07
CA THR A 212 -5.19 -1.41 -12.38
C THR A 212 -5.39 -2.92 -12.39
N LEU A 213 -4.48 -3.69 -11.79
CA LEU A 213 -4.62 -5.15 -11.70
C LEU A 213 -5.81 -5.55 -10.83
N ILE A 214 -6.02 -4.84 -9.72
CA ILE A 214 -7.18 -5.07 -8.85
C ILE A 214 -8.48 -4.86 -9.64
N ASP A 215 -8.62 -3.73 -10.36
CA ASP A 215 -9.82 -3.47 -11.17
C ASP A 215 -10.07 -4.55 -12.21
N LEU A 216 -9.05 -4.87 -13.00
CA LEU A 216 -9.14 -5.88 -14.05
C LEU A 216 -9.54 -7.23 -13.45
N SER A 217 -9.06 -7.55 -12.25
CA SER A 217 -9.41 -8.79 -11.56
C SER A 217 -10.87 -8.81 -11.09
N PHE A 218 -11.38 -7.70 -10.56
CA PHE A 218 -12.80 -7.59 -10.20
C PHE A 218 -13.72 -7.57 -11.42
N ALA A 219 -13.31 -6.94 -12.52
CA ALA A 219 -14.03 -7.00 -13.79
C ALA A 219 -14.06 -8.44 -14.35
N ALA A 220 -12.94 -9.16 -14.27
CA ALA A 220 -12.88 -10.57 -14.65
C ALA A 220 -13.77 -11.44 -13.75
N LEU A 221 -13.81 -11.19 -12.43
CA LEU A 221 -14.70 -11.89 -11.52
C LEU A 221 -16.17 -11.64 -11.85
N GLN A 222 -16.55 -10.39 -12.18
CA GLN A 222 -17.90 -10.06 -12.63
C GLN A 222 -18.28 -10.86 -13.89
N HIS A 223 -17.37 -10.89 -14.88
CA HIS A 223 -17.58 -11.68 -16.10
C HIS A 223 -17.73 -13.18 -15.80
N GLN A 224 -16.89 -13.74 -14.94
CA GLN A 224 -16.98 -15.16 -14.56
C GLN A 224 -18.29 -15.51 -13.84
N ARG A 225 -18.83 -14.60 -13.02
CA ARG A 225 -20.07 -14.82 -12.26
C ARG A 225 -21.34 -14.60 -13.09
N PHE A 226 -21.35 -13.59 -13.95
CA PHE A 226 -22.57 -13.12 -14.62
C PHE A 226 -22.53 -13.24 -16.15
N GLY A 227 -21.43 -13.74 -16.73
CA GLY A 227 -21.23 -13.88 -18.17
C GLY A 227 -21.08 -12.56 -18.94
N SER A 228 -21.01 -11.43 -18.24
CA SER A 228 -20.88 -10.10 -18.83
C SER A 228 -20.23 -9.12 -17.85
N VAL A 229 -19.66 -8.04 -18.38
CA VAL A 229 -19.11 -6.91 -17.61
C VAL A 229 -20.05 -5.71 -17.82
N THR A 230 -20.46 -5.05 -16.73
CA THR A 230 -21.38 -3.92 -16.82
C THR A 230 -20.69 -2.65 -17.31
N ASN A 231 -21.45 -1.75 -17.93
CA ASN A 231 -20.92 -0.44 -18.36
C ASN A 231 -20.29 0.33 -17.20
N SER A 232 -20.88 0.28 -16.00
CA SER A 232 -20.33 0.92 -14.80
C SER A 232 -18.96 0.36 -14.42
N MET A 233 -18.76 -0.96 -14.52
CA MET A 233 -17.47 -1.59 -14.24
C MET A 233 -16.41 -1.17 -15.27
N ILE A 234 -16.77 -1.13 -16.55
CA ILE A 234 -15.89 -0.68 -17.63
C ILE A 234 -15.47 0.78 -17.40
N LEU A 235 -16.41 1.66 -17.11
CA LEU A 235 -16.14 3.08 -16.85
C LEU A 235 -15.28 3.27 -15.60
N ALA A 236 -15.60 2.59 -14.49
CA ALA A 236 -14.83 2.68 -13.25
C ALA A 236 -13.38 2.22 -13.44
N THR A 237 -13.19 1.06 -14.07
CA THR A 237 -11.87 0.51 -14.39
C THR A 237 -11.10 1.43 -15.34
N GLY A 238 -11.78 1.95 -16.37
CA GLY A 238 -11.19 2.86 -17.35
C GLY A 238 -10.73 4.17 -16.74
N PHE A 239 -11.57 4.82 -15.93
CA PHE A 239 -11.21 6.06 -15.24
C PHE A 239 -10.06 5.86 -14.27
N ARG A 240 -10.06 4.76 -13.49
CA ARG A 240 -8.94 4.47 -12.58
C ARG A 240 -7.66 4.16 -13.34
N ALA A 241 -7.72 3.48 -14.49
CA ALA A 241 -6.57 3.27 -15.35
C ALA A 241 -5.99 4.58 -15.93
N ILE A 242 -6.84 5.55 -16.28
CA ILE A 242 -6.40 6.89 -16.73
C ILE A 242 -5.62 7.59 -15.60
N ILE A 243 -6.14 7.56 -14.36
CA ILE A 243 -5.46 8.16 -13.20
C ILE A 243 -4.09 7.52 -12.97
N VAL A 244 -3.99 6.18 -13.09
CA VAL A 244 -2.72 5.46 -12.94
C VAL A 244 -1.74 5.81 -14.07
N ALA A 245 -2.23 5.90 -15.31
CA ALA A 245 -1.41 6.28 -16.46
C ALA A 245 -0.89 7.72 -16.32
N GLU A 246 -1.76 8.66 -15.94
CA GLU A 246 -1.41 10.06 -15.71
C GLU A 246 -0.32 10.20 -14.64
N TYR A 247 -0.47 9.50 -13.52
CA TYR A 247 0.54 9.48 -12.45
C TYR A 247 1.93 9.07 -12.97
N PHE A 248 2.00 8.03 -13.81
CA PHE A 248 3.28 7.55 -14.34
C PHE A 248 3.82 8.35 -15.53
N ILE A 249 2.95 9.05 -16.27
CA ILE A 249 3.37 9.98 -17.33
C ILE A 249 4.05 11.21 -16.72
N TYR A 250 3.54 11.68 -15.58
CA TYR A 250 4.07 12.84 -14.85
C TYR A 250 4.91 12.42 -13.63
N GLU A 251 5.58 11.27 -13.68
CA GLU A 251 6.40 10.76 -12.56
C GLU A 251 7.58 11.69 -12.21
N ASP A 252 7.96 12.58 -13.13
CA ASP A 252 9.08 13.53 -13.00
C ASP A 252 8.68 14.91 -12.47
N LEU A 253 7.37 15.17 -12.26
CA LEU A 253 6.82 16.42 -11.72
C LEU A 253 6.52 16.32 -10.22
#